data_AF-A0A8X8AV28-F1
#
_entry.id   AF-A0A8X8AV28-F1
#
_cell.length_a   1.000
_cell.length_b   1.000
_cell.length_c   1.000
_cell.angle_alpha   90.00
_cell.angle_beta   90.00
_cell.angle_gamma   90.00
#
_symmetry.space_group_name_H-M   'P 1'
#
loop_
_entity.id
_entity.type
_entity.pdbx_description
1 polymer ?
#
loop_
_entity_poly.entity_id
_entity_poly.type
_entity_poly.pdbx_seq_one_letter_code
_entity_poly.pdbx_strand_id
1 'polypeptide(L)'
;MVMIWSVSVFILVLLAVSTLALVANGENKMIKVKKVKGKKVCTQGWECTISDYFQVDQFEQLFAKRNTPIAHDVGFWDYQTFITAAALYEPLGFGTTGGKLMGQKEMAAFLGHVASKTSCAYGVATGGPLAWGLCYNREMSPMQSYCDESWKYKYPCSPGAEYYGRGALRIYWNFNYSAAGEALKADLLNHPEYIEQNATLAFQAAI
;
A
#
# COMPACT_ATOMS: atom_id res chain seq x y z
N MET A 1 -6.04 32.92 57.17
CA MET A 1 -5.30 32.73 55.89
C MET A 1 -4.52 31.41 55.84
N VAL A 2 -5.01 30.33 56.48
CA VAL A 2 -4.34 29.00 56.50
C VAL A 2 -5.24 27.93 55.86
N MET A 3 -6.55 28.05 56.02
CA MET A 3 -7.55 27.08 55.55
C MET A 3 -7.66 26.98 54.01
N ILE A 4 -7.36 28.05 53.28
CA ILE A 4 -7.46 28.12 51.81
C ILE A 4 -6.30 27.36 51.13
N TRP A 5 -5.12 27.38 51.77
CA TRP A 5 -3.93 26.67 51.27
C TRP A 5 -4.10 25.16 51.38
N SER A 6 -4.66 24.66 52.48
CA SER A 6 -4.89 23.24 52.68
C SER A 6 -5.85 22.66 51.63
N VAL A 7 -6.96 23.35 51.34
CA VAL A 7 -7.94 22.90 50.34
C VAL A 7 -7.34 22.90 48.92
N SER A 8 -6.52 23.90 48.59
CA SER A 8 -5.86 24.00 47.28
C SER A 8 -4.84 22.88 47.05
N VAL A 9 -4.09 22.50 48.09
CA VAL A 9 -3.16 21.36 48.05
C VAL A 9 -3.92 20.05 47.88
N PHE A 10 -5.04 19.85 48.60
CA PHE A 10 -5.87 18.65 48.44
C PHE A 10 -6.45 18.51 47.02
N ILE A 11 -6.89 19.60 46.40
CA ILE A 11 -7.42 19.58 45.02
C ILE A 11 -6.30 19.27 44.01
N LEU A 12 -5.10 19.83 44.19
CA LEU A 12 -3.94 19.54 43.34
C LEU A 12 -3.49 18.08 43.45
N VAL A 13 -3.50 17.50 44.65
CA VAL A 13 -3.18 16.08 44.84
C VAL A 13 -4.25 15.18 44.19
N LEU A 14 -5.55 15.51 44.32
CA LEU A 14 -6.62 14.76 43.67
C LEU A 14 -6.54 14.81 42.13
N LEU A 15 -6.21 15.96 41.56
CA LEU A 15 -5.99 16.12 40.11
C LEU A 15 -4.73 15.40 39.62
N ALA A 16 -3.66 15.37 40.42
CA ALA A 16 -2.46 14.60 40.10
C ALA A 16 -2.73 13.08 40.15
N VAL A 17 -3.52 12.61 41.11
CA VAL A 17 -3.91 11.20 41.22
C VAL A 17 -4.86 10.79 40.09
N SER A 18 -5.79 11.65 39.66
CA SER A 18 -6.69 11.35 38.55
C SER A 18 -5.97 11.32 37.19
N THR A 19 -4.98 12.20 36.99
CA THR A 19 -4.13 12.18 35.79
C THR A 19 -3.20 10.96 35.77
N LEU A 20 -2.64 10.55 36.92
CA LEU A 20 -1.89 9.30 37.04
C LEU A 20 -2.76 8.05 36.78
N ALA A 21 -4.02 8.05 37.22
CA ALA A 21 -4.96 6.95 36.98
C ALA A 21 -5.34 6.82 35.49
N LEU A 22 -5.45 7.94 34.76
CA LEU A 22 -5.69 7.92 33.30
C LEU A 22 -4.46 7.42 32.51
N VAL A 23 -3.25 7.72 32.97
CA VAL A 23 -2.00 7.23 32.34
C VAL A 23 -1.78 5.73 32.63
N ALA A 24 -2.24 5.23 33.77
CA ALA A 24 -2.10 3.81 34.13
C ALA A 24 -3.04 2.86 33.37
N ASN A 25 -4.03 3.38 32.63
CA ASN A 25 -5.00 2.57 31.87
C ASN A 25 -4.55 2.22 30.45
N GLY A 26 -3.27 2.49 30.12
CA GLY A 26 -2.62 1.89 28.96
C GLY A 26 -2.34 0.41 29.22
N GLU A 27 -3.36 -0.44 29.10
CA GLU A 27 -3.15 -1.88 28.99
C GLU A 27 -2.26 -2.13 27.78
N ASN A 28 -0.97 -2.36 28.02
CA ASN A 28 -0.06 -2.93 27.06
C ASN A 28 -0.49 -4.39 26.85
N LYS A 29 -1.60 -4.61 26.13
CA LYS A 29 -2.05 -5.93 25.71
C LYS A 29 -0.99 -6.46 24.77
N MET A 30 -0.01 -7.17 25.32
CA MET A 30 0.86 -8.03 24.52
C MET A 30 -0.04 -8.93 23.69
N ILE A 31 -0.03 -8.73 22.37
CA ILE A 31 -0.79 -9.54 21.42
C ILE A 31 -0.32 -10.98 21.62
N LYS A 32 -1.15 -11.81 22.28
CA LYS A 32 -0.87 -13.23 22.48
C LYS A 32 -1.13 -13.95 21.18
N VAL A 33 -0.10 -13.97 20.33
CA VAL A 33 -0.14 -14.70 19.07
C VAL A 33 -0.30 -16.20 19.33
N LYS A 34 -1.48 -16.74 19.02
CA LYS A 34 -1.73 -18.19 19.09
C LYS A 34 -0.90 -18.89 18.02
N LYS A 35 -0.02 -19.82 18.40
CA LYS A 35 0.70 -20.68 17.45
C LYS A 35 0.12 -22.09 17.49
N VAL A 36 -0.23 -22.65 16.33
CA VAL A 36 -0.67 -24.04 16.18
C VAL A 36 0.27 -24.72 15.20
N LYS A 37 0.92 -25.82 15.62
CA LYS A 37 1.96 -26.52 14.83
C LYS A 37 3.07 -25.58 14.32
N GLY A 38 3.50 -24.62 15.14
CA GLY A 38 4.53 -23.65 14.79
C GLY A 38 4.07 -22.49 13.88
N LYS A 39 2.85 -22.54 13.32
CA LYS A 39 2.30 -21.44 12.51
C LYS A 39 1.47 -20.48 13.35
N LYS A 40 1.66 -19.18 13.10
CA LYS A 40 0.83 -18.10 13.67
C LYS A 40 -0.61 -18.26 13.20
N VAL A 41 -1.55 -18.26 14.14
CA VAL A 41 -2.99 -18.37 13.90
C VAL A 41 -3.61 -17.09 14.40
N CYS A 42 -4.04 -16.25 13.47
CA CYS A 42 -4.74 -15.02 13.77
C CYS A 42 -6.20 -15.35 14.06
N THR A 43 -6.61 -15.08 15.29
CA THR A 43 -7.99 -15.28 15.75
C THR A 43 -8.78 -13.97 15.73
N GLN A 44 -8.08 -12.84 15.72
CA GLN A 44 -8.64 -11.49 15.64
C GLN A 44 -7.96 -10.70 14.49
N GLY A 45 -8.65 -9.72 13.90
CA GLY A 45 -8.20 -9.07 12.65
C GLY A 45 -6.90 -8.27 12.75
N TRP A 46 -6.65 -7.66 13.90
CA TRP A 46 -5.46 -6.88 14.23
C TRP A 46 -4.22 -7.73 14.55
N GLU A 47 -4.34 -9.07 14.58
CA GLU A 47 -3.22 -9.98 14.89
C GLU A 47 -2.45 -10.41 13.63
N CYS A 48 -2.98 -10.16 12.44
CA CYS A 48 -2.50 -10.71 11.17
C CYS A 48 -1.95 -9.63 10.25
N THR A 49 -0.77 -9.89 9.70
CA THR A 49 -0.17 -9.14 8.58
C THR A 49 -0.54 -9.83 7.27
N ILE A 50 -0.36 -9.16 6.13
CA ILE A 50 -0.56 -9.78 4.81
C ILE A 50 0.39 -10.99 4.67
N SER A 51 1.62 -10.86 5.17
CA SER A 51 2.62 -11.93 5.17
C SER A 51 2.27 -13.16 6.02
N ASP A 52 1.20 -13.12 6.83
CA ASP A 52 0.72 -14.30 7.57
C ASP A 52 -0.18 -15.23 6.74
N TYR A 53 -0.77 -14.72 5.65
CA TYR A 53 -1.74 -15.47 4.85
C TYR A 53 -1.57 -15.37 3.32
N PHE A 54 -0.68 -14.49 2.86
CA PHE A 54 -0.29 -14.34 1.46
C PHE A 54 1.23 -14.52 1.33
N GLN A 55 1.64 -15.72 0.93
CA GLN A 55 3.03 -16.15 0.83
C GLN A 55 3.60 -15.93 -0.57
N VAL A 56 4.94 -15.97 -0.66
CA VAL A 56 5.66 -15.82 -1.93
C VAL A 56 5.20 -16.82 -3.00
N ASP A 57 4.95 -18.08 -2.65
CA ASP A 57 4.49 -19.10 -3.61
C ASP A 57 3.13 -18.77 -4.20
N GLN A 58 2.25 -18.12 -3.43
CA GLN A 58 0.95 -17.66 -3.91
C GLN A 58 1.10 -16.48 -4.87
N PHE A 59 2.03 -15.56 -4.60
CA PHE A 59 2.35 -14.46 -5.51
C PHE A 59 2.93 -14.98 -6.84
N GLU A 60 3.88 -15.92 -6.76
CA GLU A 60 4.47 -16.57 -7.94
C GLU A 60 3.43 -17.34 -8.76
N GLN A 61 2.47 -18.01 -8.10
CA GLN A 61 1.37 -18.68 -8.80
C GLN A 61 0.39 -17.70 -9.45
N LEU A 62 0.06 -16.59 -8.78
CA LEU A 62 -0.88 -15.60 -9.29
C LEU A 62 -0.32 -14.89 -10.55
N PHE A 63 0.98 -14.62 -10.55
CA PHE A 63 1.68 -13.91 -11.61
C PHE A 63 2.73 -14.78 -12.31
N ALA A 64 2.36 -16.03 -12.61
CA ALA A 64 3.28 -17.06 -13.11
C ALA A 64 3.94 -16.72 -14.46
N LYS A 65 3.38 -15.77 -15.22
CA LYS A 65 3.90 -15.38 -16.55
C LYS A 65 4.63 -14.03 -16.58
N ARG A 66 4.67 -13.29 -15.45
CA ARG A 66 5.24 -11.92 -15.39
C ARG A 66 6.73 -11.84 -15.74
N ASN A 67 7.48 -12.91 -15.50
CA ASN A 67 8.93 -13.00 -15.74
C ASN A 67 9.28 -13.87 -16.95
N THR A 68 8.31 -14.17 -17.81
CA THR A 68 8.60 -14.90 -19.05
C THR A 68 9.32 -13.97 -20.05
N PRO A 69 10.12 -14.49 -21.00
CA PRO A 69 10.84 -13.65 -21.95
C PRO A 69 9.99 -12.75 -22.85
N ILE A 70 8.68 -13.01 -22.92
CA ILE A 70 7.71 -12.23 -23.70
C ILE A 70 7.11 -11.10 -22.85
N ALA A 71 7.29 -11.14 -21.53
CA ALA A 71 6.87 -10.05 -20.68
C ALA A 71 7.77 -8.83 -20.88
N HIS A 72 7.20 -7.64 -20.68
CA HIS A 72 7.86 -6.39 -21.01
C HIS A 72 8.68 -5.81 -19.85
N ASP A 73 8.61 -6.45 -18.68
CA ASP A 73 9.16 -5.92 -17.44
C ASP A 73 9.70 -7.03 -16.53
N VAL A 74 10.49 -7.93 -17.14
CA VAL A 74 11.05 -9.11 -16.49
C VAL A 74 11.95 -8.71 -15.33
N GLY A 75 11.62 -9.21 -14.14
CA GLY A 75 12.41 -9.00 -12.92
C GLY A 75 12.11 -7.70 -12.16
N PHE A 76 11.23 -6.84 -12.68
CA PHE A 76 10.84 -5.61 -11.98
C PHE A 76 9.92 -5.89 -10.79
N TRP A 77 8.90 -6.74 -10.99
CA TRP A 77 7.91 -7.05 -9.98
C TRP A 77 8.32 -8.21 -9.07
N ASP A 78 8.52 -7.92 -7.80
CA ASP A 78 8.93 -8.90 -6.80
C ASP A 78 8.02 -8.92 -5.57
N TYR A 79 7.81 -10.09 -4.98
CA TYR A 79 6.99 -10.26 -3.78
C TYR A 79 7.50 -9.41 -2.62
N GLN A 80 8.83 -9.30 -2.44
CA GLN A 80 9.40 -8.49 -1.38
C GLN A 80 9.09 -7.01 -1.57
N THR A 81 9.12 -6.50 -2.81
CA THR A 81 8.75 -5.10 -3.10
C THR A 81 7.29 -4.82 -2.76
N PHE A 82 6.39 -5.76 -3.06
CA PHE A 82 4.97 -5.67 -2.68
C PHE A 82 4.79 -5.68 -1.16
N ILE A 83 5.38 -6.63 -0.44
CA ILE A 83 5.25 -6.71 1.04
C ILE A 83 5.87 -5.49 1.73
N THR A 84 7.01 -5.00 1.25
CA THR A 84 7.65 -3.79 1.77
C THR A 84 6.76 -2.57 1.56
N ALA A 85 6.10 -2.43 0.40
CA ALA A 85 5.13 -1.38 0.16
C ALA A 85 3.91 -1.52 1.10
N ALA A 86 3.30 -2.70 1.13
CA ALA A 86 2.09 -2.97 1.89
C ALA A 86 2.27 -2.78 3.41
N ALA A 87 3.44 -3.12 3.95
CA ALA A 87 3.74 -2.95 5.38
C ALA A 87 3.56 -1.50 5.88
N LEU A 88 3.68 -0.49 5.01
CA LEU A 88 3.41 0.91 5.38
C LEU A 88 1.92 1.19 5.59
N TYR A 89 1.05 0.44 4.93
CA TYR A 89 -0.40 0.64 4.90
C TYR A 89 -1.17 -0.41 5.71
N GLU A 90 -0.54 -1.53 6.09
CA GLU A 90 -1.12 -2.51 7.00
C GLU A 90 -1.62 -1.89 8.33
N PRO A 91 -0.90 -0.96 8.99
CA PRO A 91 -1.41 -0.27 10.18
C PRO A 91 -2.60 0.66 9.90
N LEU A 92 -2.78 1.08 8.64
CA LEU A 92 -3.90 1.91 8.19
C LEU A 92 -5.11 1.08 7.77
N GLY A 93 -4.97 -0.25 7.72
CA GLY A 93 -6.07 -1.19 7.49
C GLY A 93 -5.95 -2.01 6.20
N PHE A 94 -4.97 -1.74 5.33
CA PHE A 94 -4.81 -2.47 4.07
C PHE A 94 -4.47 -3.94 4.33
N GLY A 95 -5.35 -4.85 3.94
CA GLY A 95 -5.19 -6.29 4.12
C GLY A 95 -5.30 -6.77 5.58
N THR A 96 -5.60 -5.88 6.52
CA THR A 96 -5.68 -6.18 7.97
C THR A 96 -7.06 -5.88 8.55
N THR A 97 -7.95 -5.21 7.79
CA THR A 97 -9.29 -4.87 8.24
C THR A 97 -10.25 -6.06 8.14
N GLY A 98 -11.09 -6.26 9.17
CA GLY A 98 -12.19 -7.23 9.12
C GLY A 98 -11.81 -8.71 9.26
N GLY A 99 -10.57 -9.01 9.68
CA GLY A 99 -10.13 -10.39 9.90
C GLY A 99 -9.50 -11.06 8.67
N LYS A 100 -8.91 -12.24 8.88
CA LYS A 100 -8.15 -12.96 7.84
C LYS A 100 -8.91 -13.14 6.52
N LEU A 101 -10.17 -13.56 6.58
CA LEU A 101 -10.97 -13.78 5.37
C LEU A 101 -11.25 -12.47 4.61
N MET A 102 -11.46 -11.37 5.33
CA MET A 102 -11.68 -10.07 4.68
C MET A 102 -10.39 -9.54 4.08
N GLY A 103 -9.26 -9.62 4.81
CA GLY A 103 -7.94 -9.27 4.26
C GLY A 103 -7.59 -10.10 3.01
N GLN A 104 -7.88 -11.40 3.01
CA GLN A 104 -7.73 -12.24 1.81
C GLN A 104 -8.60 -11.77 0.63
N LYS A 105 -9.82 -11.31 0.88
CA LYS A 105 -10.72 -10.77 -0.17
C LYS A 105 -10.23 -9.43 -0.69
N GLU A 106 -9.81 -8.53 0.19
CA GLU A 106 -9.21 -7.24 -0.17
C GLU A 106 -7.97 -7.44 -1.03
N MET A 107 -7.07 -8.33 -0.59
CA MET A 107 -5.87 -8.71 -1.33
C MET A 107 -6.18 -9.30 -2.70
N ALA A 108 -7.17 -10.21 -2.80
CA ALA A 108 -7.60 -10.76 -4.07
C ALA A 108 -8.18 -9.70 -5.01
N ALA A 109 -8.97 -8.76 -4.48
CA ALA A 109 -9.54 -7.67 -5.26
C ALA A 109 -8.46 -6.71 -5.77
N PHE A 110 -7.57 -6.27 -4.88
CA PHE A 110 -6.44 -5.39 -5.21
C PHE A 110 -5.56 -6.00 -6.29
N LEU A 111 -5.06 -7.22 -6.06
CA LEU A 111 -4.17 -7.90 -7.01
C LEU A 111 -4.88 -8.26 -8.31
N GLY A 112 -6.18 -8.53 -8.27
CA GLY A 112 -7.00 -8.71 -9.48
C GLY A 112 -7.08 -7.45 -10.34
N HIS A 113 -7.26 -6.28 -9.72
CA HIS A 113 -7.22 -5.01 -10.43
C HIS A 113 -5.84 -4.71 -11.01
N VAL A 114 -4.79 -4.90 -10.20
CA VAL A 114 -3.39 -4.78 -10.65
C VAL A 114 -3.14 -5.68 -11.85
N ALA A 115 -3.52 -6.96 -11.76
CA ALA A 115 -3.37 -7.92 -12.85
C ALA A 115 -4.07 -7.44 -14.12
N SER A 116 -5.31 -6.96 -14.01
CA SER A 116 -6.09 -6.49 -15.17
C SER A 116 -5.45 -5.29 -15.87
N LYS A 117 -4.85 -4.37 -15.09
CA LYS A 117 -4.29 -3.10 -15.59
C LYS A 117 -2.88 -3.24 -16.17
N THR A 118 -2.20 -4.33 -15.84
CA THR A 118 -0.81 -4.61 -16.22
C THR A 118 -0.69 -5.86 -17.10
N SER A 119 -1.82 -6.47 -17.49
CA SER A 119 -1.82 -7.70 -18.29
C SER A 119 -1.33 -7.48 -19.71
N CYS A 120 -0.57 -8.44 -20.22
CA CYS A 120 -0.25 -8.58 -21.64
C CYS A 120 -0.82 -9.87 -22.25
N ALA A 121 -1.79 -10.50 -21.58
CA ALA A 121 -2.45 -11.69 -22.11
C ALA A 121 -3.11 -11.42 -23.47
N TYR A 122 -3.05 -12.45 -24.31
CA TYR A 122 -3.82 -12.57 -25.55
C TYR A 122 -4.70 -13.83 -25.50
N GLY A 123 -5.62 -13.97 -26.45
CA GLY A 123 -6.71 -14.97 -26.38
C GLY A 123 -6.28 -16.43 -26.23
N VAL A 124 -5.05 -16.80 -26.61
CA VAL A 124 -4.51 -18.17 -26.49
C VAL A 124 -3.22 -18.22 -25.66
N ALA A 125 -3.05 -17.26 -24.75
CA ALA A 125 -1.84 -17.17 -23.95
C ALA A 125 -1.63 -18.38 -23.03
N THR A 126 -0.40 -18.91 -22.98
CA THR A 126 -0.07 -20.08 -22.16
C THR A 126 -0.40 -19.84 -20.69
N GLY A 127 -1.00 -20.81 -20.01
CA GLY A 127 -1.46 -20.64 -18.62
C GLY A 127 -2.77 -19.88 -18.47
N GLY A 128 -3.42 -19.51 -19.58
CA GLY A 128 -4.67 -18.75 -19.59
C GLY A 128 -4.45 -17.24 -19.41
N PRO A 129 -5.43 -16.40 -19.78
CA PRO A 129 -5.25 -14.95 -19.82
C PRO A 129 -5.08 -14.29 -18.44
N LEU A 130 -5.44 -14.98 -17.36
CA LEU A 130 -5.38 -14.45 -15.99
C LEU A 130 -3.98 -14.58 -15.36
N ALA A 131 -3.09 -15.40 -15.92
CA ALA A 131 -1.74 -15.63 -15.37
C ALA A 131 -0.70 -14.54 -15.76
N TRP A 132 -1.12 -13.57 -16.57
CA TRP A 132 -0.24 -12.58 -17.22
C TRP A 132 -0.32 -11.17 -16.62
N GLY A 133 -0.85 -11.04 -15.40
CA GLY A 133 -0.72 -9.79 -14.64
C GLY A 133 0.74 -9.43 -14.37
N LEU A 134 1.01 -8.16 -14.09
CA LEU A 134 2.34 -7.59 -13.86
C LEU A 134 3.29 -7.77 -15.05
N CYS A 135 2.76 -7.77 -16.27
CA CYS A 135 3.57 -7.87 -17.48
C CYS A 135 4.13 -6.52 -17.95
N TYR A 136 3.45 -5.42 -17.59
CA TYR A 136 3.84 -4.05 -17.90
C TYR A 136 3.91 -3.19 -16.63
N ASN A 137 4.91 -2.32 -16.51
CA ASN A 137 4.95 -1.22 -15.53
C ASN A 137 4.55 0.15 -16.07
N ARG A 138 4.51 0.31 -17.39
CA ARG A 138 4.04 1.53 -18.05
C ARG A 138 3.12 1.26 -19.23
N GLU A 139 2.45 2.29 -19.71
CA GLU A 139 1.68 2.26 -20.94
C GLU A 139 2.63 2.27 -22.14
N MET A 140 2.43 1.35 -23.09
CA MET A 140 3.34 1.17 -24.22
C MET A 140 3.07 2.12 -25.39
N SER A 141 1.83 2.62 -25.51
CA SER A 141 1.41 3.47 -26.63
C SER A 141 0.44 4.54 -26.15
N PRO A 142 0.93 5.49 -25.33
CA PRO A 142 0.11 6.56 -24.81
C PRO A 142 -0.46 7.42 -25.94
N MET A 143 -1.75 7.73 -25.88
CA MET A 143 -2.42 8.55 -26.90
C MET A 143 -2.08 10.05 -26.77
N GLN A 144 -1.56 10.47 -25.62
CA GLN A 144 -1.27 11.85 -25.26
C GLN A 144 -0.27 11.90 -24.09
N SER A 145 0.21 13.10 -23.76
CA SER A 145 1.06 13.32 -22.59
C SER A 145 0.31 13.29 -21.25
N TYR A 146 -1.03 13.32 -21.27
CA TYR A 146 -1.88 13.42 -20.07
C TYR A 146 -1.54 14.63 -19.19
N CYS A 147 -1.05 15.70 -19.80
CA CYS A 147 -0.97 17.00 -19.14
C CYS A 147 -2.33 17.71 -19.23
N ASP A 148 -2.97 17.96 -18.10
CA ASP A 148 -4.18 18.78 -18.03
C ASP A 148 -3.84 20.22 -17.61
N GLU A 149 -3.86 21.11 -18.61
CA GLU A 149 -3.58 22.54 -18.46
C GLU A 149 -4.63 23.29 -17.61
N SER A 150 -5.80 22.72 -17.36
CA SER A 150 -6.79 23.33 -16.45
C SER A 150 -6.27 23.37 -15.00
N TRP A 151 -5.34 22.49 -14.65
CA TRP A 151 -4.72 22.41 -13.33
C TRP A 151 -3.41 23.20 -13.20
N LYS A 152 -2.98 23.94 -14.23
CA LYS A 152 -1.64 24.57 -14.27
C LYS A 152 -1.26 25.46 -13.08
N TYR A 153 -2.24 26.04 -12.39
CA TYR A 153 -1.98 26.89 -11.21
C TYR A 153 -1.71 26.08 -9.93
N LYS A 154 -2.12 24.81 -9.89
CA LYS A 154 -1.94 23.93 -8.73
C LYS A 154 -0.92 22.82 -9.02
N TYR A 155 -1.01 22.22 -10.21
CA TYR A 155 -0.20 21.10 -10.67
C TYR A 155 0.34 21.39 -12.07
N PRO A 156 1.26 22.37 -12.22
CA PRO A 156 1.83 22.71 -13.53
C PRO A 156 2.53 21.49 -14.12
N CYS A 157 2.30 21.23 -15.40
CA CYS A 157 3.01 20.17 -16.10
C CYS A 157 4.48 20.55 -16.25
N SER A 158 5.36 19.63 -15.87
CA SER A 158 6.80 19.84 -15.92
C SER A 158 7.30 19.70 -17.37
N PRO A 159 8.18 20.60 -17.86
CA PRO A 159 8.70 20.51 -19.22
C PRO A 159 9.37 19.16 -19.48
N GLY A 160 8.92 18.46 -20.54
CA GLY A 160 9.42 17.13 -20.91
C GLY A 160 8.87 15.96 -20.10
N ALA A 161 8.07 16.21 -19.06
CA ALA A 161 7.39 15.16 -18.32
C ALA A 161 6.10 14.73 -19.03
N GLU A 162 5.83 13.43 -19.01
CA GLU A 162 4.60 12.83 -19.53
C GLU A 162 3.93 12.00 -18.44
N TYR A 163 2.61 12.12 -18.30
CA TYR A 163 1.80 11.57 -17.21
C TYR A 163 0.91 10.41 -17.66
N TYR A 164 1.39 9.60 -18.62
CA TYR A 164 0.74 8.37 -19.03
C TYR A 164 0.73 7.31 -17.93
N GLY A 165 -0.01 6.22 -18.13
CA GLY A 165 -0.22 5.18 -17.13
C GLY A 165 1.07 4.51 -16.68
N ARG A 166 1.44 4.65 -15.40
CA ARG A 166 2.56 3.89 -14.78
C ARG A 166 2.15 3.22 -13.48
N GLY A 167 2.89 2.18 -13.10
CA GLY A 167 2.77 1.48 -11.83
C GLY A 167 1.80 0.30 -11.84
N ALA A 168 1.62 -0.30 -10.66
CA ALA A 168 0.80 -1.50 -10.48
C ALA A 168 -0.70 -1.20 -10.67
N LEU A 169 -1.16 -0.06 -10.18
CA LEU A 169 -2.39 0.60 -10.63
C LEU A 169 -1.97 1.85 -11.40
N ARG A 170 -2.50 1.98 -12.62
CA ARG A 170 -2.05 3.00 -13.56
C ARG A 170 -2.39 4.41 -13.06
N ILE A 171 -1.37 5.18 -12.71
CA ILE A 171 -1.50 6.60 -12.41
C ILE A 171 -1.46 7.38 -13.72
N TYR A 172 -2.47 8.22 -13.91
CA TYR A 172 -2.63 9.08 -15.08
C TYR A 172 -2.77 10.52 -14.63
N TRP A 173 -2.37 11.45 -15.48
CA TRP A 173 -2.56 12.89 -15.29
C TRP A 173 -1.67 13.57 -14.24
N ASN A 174 -1.16 14.75 -14.58
CA ASN A 174 -0.32 15.62 -13.73
C ASN A 174 -0.86 15.78 -12.31
N PHE A 175 -2.18 15.97 -12.14
CA PHE A 175 -2.77 16.17 -10.81
C PHE A 175 -2.72 14.92 -9.93
N ASN A 176 -2.86 13.70 -10.49
CA ASN A 176 -2.73 12.48 -9.69
C ASN A 176 -1.27 12.16 -9.40
N TYR A 177 -0.36 12.40 -10.35
CA TYR A 177 1.08 12.29 -10.09
C TYR A 177 1.52 13.25 -8.97
N SER A 178 1.04 14.49 -8.97
CA SER A 178 1.31 15.43 -7.87
C SER A 178 0.74 14.95 -6.54
N ALA A 179 -0.53 14.54 -6.50
CA ALA A 179 -1.16 14.06 -5.27
C ALA A 179 -0.47 12.80 -4.72
N ALA A 180 -0.11 11.85 -5.59
CA ALA A 180 0.67 10.68 -5.21
C ALA A 180 2.05 11.07 -4.71
N GLY A 181 2.73 12.01 -5.36
CA GLY A 181 4.05 12.50 -4.94
C GLY A 181 4.03 13.15 -3.56
N GLU A 182 3.01 13.96 -3.27
CA GLU A 182 2.78 14.57 -1.96
C GLU A 182 2.56 13.52 -0.85
N ALA A 183 1.79 12.47 -1.14
CA ALA A 183 1.51 11.38 -0.21
C ALA A 183 2.76 10.52 0.05
N LEU A 184 3.48 10.17 -1.02
CA LEU A 184 4.65 9.28 -0.99
C LEU A 184 5.96 9.98 -0.65
N LYS A 185 5.93 11.32 -0.55
CA LYS A 185 7.13 12.17 -0.37
C LYS A 185 8.18 11.95 -1.48
N ALA A 186 7.69 11.80 -2.71
CA ALA A 186 8.50 11.65 -3.92
C ALA A 186 8.09 12.73 -4.95
N ASP A 187 9.05 13.29 -5.69
CA ASP A 187 8.75 14.31 -6.69
C ASP A 187 8.21 13.70 -7.99
N LEU A 188 6.98 13.20 -7.95
CA LEU A 188 6.35 12.51 -9.06
C LEU A 188 5.76 13.46 -10.12
N LEU A 189 5.64 14.76 -9.81
CA LEU A 189 5.20 15.75 -10.79
C LEU A 189 6.32 16.06 -11.78
N ASN A 190 7.56 16.24 -11.30
CA ASN A 190 8.72 16.48 -12.15
C ASN A 190 9.38 15.19 -12.64
N HIS A 191 9.30 14.11 -11.85
CA HIS A 191 9.89 12.80 -12.16
C HIS A 191 8.85 11.67 -12.15
N PRO A 192 7.84 11.70 -13.04
CA PRO A 192 6.83 10.66 -13.12
C PRO A 192 7.41 9.28 -13.46
N GLU A 193 8.60 9.22 -14.08
CA GLU A 193 9.34 8.01 -14.40
C GLU A 193 9.78 7.20 -13.18
N TYR A 194 9.84 7.78 -11.97
CA TYR A 194 10.20 7.03 -10.77
C TYR A 194 9.23 5.87 -10.49
N ILE A 195 7.96 6.00 -10.88
CA ILE A 195 6.97 4.92 -10.76
C ILE A 195 7.32 3.70 -11.63
N GLU A 196 7.96 3.89 -12.80
CA GLU A 196 8.38 2.78 -13.67
C GLU A 196 9.82 2.32 -13.41
N GLN A 197 10.54 2.93 -12.47
CA GLN A 197 11.93 2.58 -12.12
C GLN A 197 12.05 1.90 -10.75
N ASN A 198 11.04 2.03 -9.89
CA ASN A 198 11.05 1.48 -8.54
C ASN A 198 9.75 0.74 -8.23
N ALA A 199 9.81 -0.59 -8.22
CA ALA A 199 8.63 -1.44 -7.97
C ALA A 199 8.01 -1.24 -6.58
N THR A 200 8.81 -0.98 -5.55
CA THR A 200 8.29 -0.68 -4.21
C THR A 200 7.48 0.62 -4.23
N LEU A 201 7.99 1.67 -4.87
CA LEU A 201 7.27 2.94 -5.03
C LEU A 201 6.01 2.75 -5.91
N ALA A 202 6.10 1.93 -6.95
CA ALA A 202 4.97 1.60 -7.81
C ALA A 202 3.83 0.88 -7.08
N PHE A 203 4.15 -0.01 -6.14
CA PHE A 203 3.16 -0.63 -5.27
C PHE A 203 2.64 0.33 -4.20
N GLN A 204 3.50 1.16 -3.58
CA GLN A 204 3.05 2.18 -2.62
C GLN A 204 2.06 3.16 -3.27
N ALA A 205 2.28 3.54 -4.52
CA ALA A 205 1.39 4.44 -5.24
C ALA A 205 0.05 3.78 -5.63
N ALA A 206 0.00 2.45 -5.63
CA ALA A 206 -1.22 1.70 -5.91
C ALA A 206 -2.06 1.44 -4.66
N ILE A 207 -1.44 1.37 -3.47
CA ILE A 207 -2.08 1.10 -2.18
C ILE A 207 -2.57 2.40 -1.55
#